data_AF-A0A1I6DY17-F1
#
_entry.id   AF-A0A1I6DY17-F1
#
_cell.length_a   1.000
_cell.length_b   1.000
_cell.length_c   1.000
_cell.angle_alpha   90.00
_cell.angle_beta   90.00
_cell.angle_gamma   90.00
#
_symmetry.space_group_name_H-M   'P 1'
#
loop_
_entity.id
_entity.type
_entity.pdbx_description
1 polymer ?
#
loop_
_entity_poly.entity_id
_entity_poly.type
_entity_poly.pdbx_seq_one_letter_code
_entity_poly.pdbx_strand_id
1 'polypeptide(L)'
;MLGRIEGGRFDRALVGLYAGWQWGCTVRRAERVEGLVHYSDKRYRVIEQRGARCTARCSCDDAVARGVLCKHIAFVAMAELAAAVAARSAYRQLPGLD
;
A
#
# COMPACT_ATOMS: atom_id res chain seq x y z
N MET A 1 -5.09 6.75 4.63
CA MET A 1 -3.67 6.48 4.94
C MET A 1 -2.71 7.46 4.26
N LEU A 2 -2.79 7.62 2.93
CA LEU A 2 -1.84 8.45 2.14
C LEU A 2 -1.65 9.89 2.66
N GLY A 3 -2.71 10.57 3.09
CA GLY A 3 -2.61 11.94 3.64
C GLY A 3 -1.84 12.09 4.95
N ARG A 4 -1.39 11.00 5.58
CA ARG A 4 -0.56 11.01 6.81
C ARG A 4 0.92 10.76 6.54
N ILE A 5 1.31 10.59 5.28
CA ILE A 5 2.65 10.20 4.87
C ILE A 5 3.42 11.47 4.49
N GLU A 6 4.63 11.63 5.04
CA GLU A 6 5.53 12.71 4.66
C GLU A 6 5.90 12.66 3.17
N GLY A 7 5.96 13.83 2.51
CA GLY A 7 6.19 13.95 1.06
C GLY A 7 7.37 13.13 0.55
N GLY A 8 8.55 13.27 1.17
CA GLY A 8 9.74 12.53 0.74
C GLY A 8 9.65 10.99 0.89
N ARG A 9 8.67 10.45 1.63
CA ARG A 9 8.40 9.01 1.68
C ARG A 9 7.39 8.58 0.63
N PHE A 10 6.42 9.45 0.33
CA PHE A 10 5.51 9.29 -0.80
C PHE A 10 6.29 9.25 -2.12
N ASP A 11 7.20 10.20 -2.35
CA ASP A 11 7.98 10.27 -3.59
C ASP A 11 8.82 9.00 -3.80
N ARG A 12 9.45 8.50 -2.72
CA ARG A 12 10.22 7.25 -2.77
C ARG A 12 9.35 6.02 -3.02
N ALA A 13 8.09 6.03 -2.59
CA ALA A 13 7.14 4.98 -2.91
C ALA A 13 6.69 5.04 -4.37
N LEU A 14 6.52 6.24 -4.93
CA LEU A 14 6.23 6.44 -6.35
C LEU A 14 7.38 5.95 -7.25
N VAL A 15 8.62 6.25 -6.87
CA VAL A 15 9.81 5.68 -7.53
C VAL A 15 9.80 4.16 -7.43
N GLY A 16 9.44 3.60 -6.27
CA GLY A 16 9.28 2.15 -6.10
C GLY A 16 8.24 1.54 -7.04
N LEU A 17 7.09 2.20 -7.20
CA LEU A 17 6.05 1.80 -8.15
C LEU A 17 6.60 1.78 -9.59
N TYR A 18 7.28 2.84 -10.01
CA TYR A 18 7.90 2.90 -11.34
C TYR A 18 8.97 1.82 -11.54
N ALA A 19 9.74 1.54 -10.49
CA ALA A 19 10.77 0.49 -10.48
C ALA A 19 10.21 -0.95 -10.37
N GLY A 20 8.90 -1.14 -10.46
CA GLY A 20 8.28 -2.46 -10.48
C GLY A 20 8.24 -3.16 -9.12
N TRP A 21 8.18 -2.41 -8.01
CA TRP A 21 7.88 -3.01 -6.71
C TRP A 21 6.55 -3.77 -6.76
N GLN A 22 6.49 -4.89 -6.05
CA GLN A 22 5.32 -5.76 -6.04
C GLN A 22 4.67 -5.78 -4.66
N TRP A 23 3.33 -5.80 -4.66
CA TRP A 23 2.52 -5.95 -3.47
C TRP A 23 1.81 -7.30 -3.48
N GLY A 24 2.22 -8.21 -2.58
CA GLY A 24 1.57 -9.49 -2.35
C GLY A 24 0.65 -9.42 -1.14
N CYS A 25 -0.62 -9.07 -1.35
CA CYS A 25 -1.63 -9.08 -0.27
C CYS A 25 -1.97 -10.53 0.12
N THR A 26 -1.71 -10.91 1.37
CA THR A 26 -1.99 -12.26 1.90
C THR A 26 -3.25 -12.30 2.76
N VAL A 27 -3.62 -11.18 3.38
CA VAL A 27 -4.85 -11.06 4.18
C VAL A 27 -5.60 -9.81 3.76
N ARG A 28 -6.86 -9.97 3.37
CA ARG A 28 -7.77 -8.86 3.07
C ARG A 28 -9.08 -9.04 3.83
N ARG A 29 -9.35 -8.13 4.77
CA ARG A 29 -10.59 -8.03 5.55
C ARG A 29 -10.99 -6.56 5.63
N ALA A 30 -12.24 -6.28 5.98
CA ALA A 30 -12.77 -4.90 6.09
C ALA A 30 -11.85 -4.00 6.93
N GLU A 31 -11.37 -4.51 8.06
CA GLU A 31 -10.55 -3.78 9.03
C GLU A 31 -9.05 -4.08 8.96
N ARG A 32 -8.61 -4.96 8.07
CA ARG A 32 -7.21 -5.39 8.03
C ARG A 32 -6.76 -5.75 6.63
N VAL A 33 -5.64 -5.17 6.24
CA VAL A 33 -4.88 -5.59 5.06
C VAL A 33 -3.47 -5.94 5.51
N GLU A 34 -2.97 -7.09 5.08
CA GLU A 34 -1.61 -7.52 5.37
C GLU A 34 -1.03 -8.25 4.16
N GLY A 35 0.28 -8.15 4.03
CA GLY A 35 1.02 -8.75 2.95
C GLY A 35 2.49 -8.40 2.98
N LEU A 36 3.13 -8.63 1.85
CA LEU A 36 4.55 -8.42 1.65
C LEU A 36 4.79 -7.46 0.48
N VAL A 37 5.68 -6.49 0.69
CA VAL A 37 6.27 -5.69 -0.38
C VAL A 37 7.55 -6.36 -0.83
N HIS A 38 7.67 -6.62 -2.12
CA HIS A 38 8.79 -7.30 -2.75
C HIS A 38 9.45 -6.41 -3.79
N TYR A 39 10.77 -6.30 -3.74
CA TYR A 39 11.58 -5.73 -4.80
C TYR A 39 13.03 -6.18 -4.64
N SER A 40 13.72 -6.42 -5.76
CA SER A 40 15.04 -7.07 -5.75
C SER A 40 15.00 -8.36 -4.89
N ASP A 41 15.94 -8.50 -3.96
CA ASP A 41 16.06 -9.58 -2.99
C ASP A 41 15.33 -9.29 -1.66
N LYS A 42 14.66 -8.14 -1.54
CA LYS A 42 14.10 -7.64 -0.28
C LYS A 42 12.61 -7.95 -0.15
N ARG A 43 12.20 -8.27 1.08
CA ARG A 43 10.81 -8.57 1.45
C ARG A 43 10.47 -7.87 2.76
N TYR A 44 9.41 -7.06 2.74
CA TYR A 44 8.95 -6.33 3.92
C TYR A 44 7.49 -6.63 4.21
N ARG A 45 7.18 -7.07 5.42
CA ARG A 45 5.79 -7.23 5.86
C ARG A 45 5.18 -5.87 6.13
N VAL A 46 3.98 -5.65 5.60
CA VAL A 46 3.18 -4.46 5.87
C VAL A 46 1.82 -4.91 6.38
N ILE A 47 1.38 -4.31 7.48
CA ILE A 47 0.07 -4.53 8.09
C ILE A 47 -0.61 -3.17 8.21
N GLU A 48 -1.78 -3.03 7.61
CA GLU A 48 -2.68 -1.90 7.77
C GLU A 48 -3.90 -2.36 8.57
N GLN A 49 -4.22 -1.66 9.66
CA GLN A 49 -5.46 -1.81 10.41
C GLN A 49 -6.34 -0.59 10.15
N ARG A 50 -7.56 -0.85 9.68
CA ARG A 50 -8.57 0.14 9.31
C ARG A 50 -9.64 0.14 10.40
N GLY A 51 -9.90 1.31 10.99
CA GLY A 51 -10.83 1.52 12.09
C GLY A 51 -10.90 3.01 12.44
N ALA A 52 -11.44 3.36 13.61
CA ALA A 52 -11.56 4.76 14.06
C ALA A 52 -10.24 5.54 13.99
N ARG A 53 -9.12 4.85 14.22
CA ARG A 53 -7.77 5.34 13.89
C ARG A 53 -7.11 4.33 12.96
N CYS A 54 -6.89 4.73 11.71
CA CYS A 54 -6.09 3.91 10.80
C CYS A 54 -4.66 3.81 11.33
N THR A 55 -4.12 2.60 11.43
CA THR A 55 -2.72 2.38 11.81
C THR A 55 -2.04 1.49 10.77
N ALA A 56 -0.73 1.66 10.60
CA ALA A 56 0.05 0.81 9.73
C ALA A 56 1.41 0.53 10.35
N ARG A 57 1.91 -0.69 10.11
CA ARG A 57 3.22 -1.15 10.56
C ARG A 57 3.95 -1.78 9.39
N CYS A 58 5.26 -1.59 9.37
CA CYS A 58 6.15 -2.23 8.41
C CYS A 58 7.33 -2.87 9.14
N SER A 59 7.82 -4.00 8.63
CA SER A 59 8.98 -4.69 9.18
C SER A 59 10.33 -4.08 8.77
N CYS A 60 10.35 -2.94 8.07
CA CYS A 60 11.61 -2.27 7.72
C CYS A 60 12.17 -1.49 8.92
N ASP A 61 13.50 -1.39 9.01
CA ASP A 61 14.19 -0.75 10.13
C ASP A 61 13.73 0.69 10.39
N ASP A 62 13.45 1.45 9.35
CA ASP A 62 12.97 2.84 9.46
C ASP A 62 11.63 2.91 10.21
N ALA A 63 10.70 2.01 9.88
CA ALA A 63 9.40 1.94 10.55
C ALA A 63 9.52 1.39 11.97
N VAL A 64 10.37 0.36 12.18
CA VAL A 64 10.56 -0.27 13.49
C VAL A 64 11.24 0.68 14.47
N ALA A 65 12.33 1.32 14.06
CA ALA A 65 13.14 2.16 14.93
C ALA A 65 12.51 3.54 15.19
N ARG A 66 11.79 4.10 14.21
CA ARG A 66 11.27 5.49 14.30
C ARG A 66 9.76 5.57 14.48
N GLY A 67 9.03 4.46 14.35
CA GLY A 67 7.56 4.45 14.47
C GLY A 67 6.86 5.23 13.36
N VAL A 68 7.51 5.44 12.22
CA VAL A 68 7.02 6.30 11.14
C VAL A 68 6.32 5.51 10.03
N LEU A 69 5.43 6.18 9.29
CA LEU A 69 4.85 5.64 8.07
C LEU A 69 5.90 5.67 6.95
N CYS A 70 6.63 4.56 6.78
CA CYS A 70 7.72 4.43 5.81
C CYS A 70 7.23 4.41 4.34
N LYS A 71 8.18 4.44 3.41
CA LYS A 71 7.92 4.33 1.96
C LYS A 71 7.17 3.04 1.56
N HIS A 72 7.38 1.93 2.26
CA HIS A 72 6.67 0.67 1.95
C HIS A 72 5.19 0.76 2.32
N ILE A 73 4.85 1.42 3.44
CA ILE A 73 3.47 1.69 3.82
C ILE A 73 2.80 2.61 2.79
N ALA A 74 3.54 3.62 2.32
CA ALA A 74 3.06 4.50 1.26
C ALA A 74 2.78 3.74 -0.04
N PHE A 75 3.71 2.89 -0.47
CA PHE A 75 3.55 2.04 -1.65
C PHE A 75 2.33 1.13 -1.54
N VAL A 76 2.14 0.46 -0.39
CA VAL A 76 0.95 -0.38 -0.15
C VAL A 76 -0.33 0.45 -0.21
N ALA A 77 -0.37 1.62 0.42
CA ALA A 77 -1.54 2.48 0.37
C ALA A 77 -1.88 2.95 -1.06
N MET A 78 -0.87 3.17 -1.91
CA MET A 78 -1.07 3.45 -3.34
C MET A 78 -1.61 2.23 -4.08
N ALA A 79 -1.03 1.04 -3.89
CA ALA A 79 -1.47 -0.20 -4.54
C ALA A 79 -2.92 -0.55 -4.16
N GLU A 80 -3.27 -0.40 -2.89
CA GLU A 80 -4.64 -0.60 -2.39
C GLU A 80 -5.63 0.39 -3.00
N LEU A 81 -5.23 1.66 -3.12
CA LEU A 81 -6.05 2.68 -3.80
C LEU A 81 -6.24 2.33 -5.28
N ALA A 82 -5.18 1.93 -5.98
CA ALA A 82 -5.24 1.53 -7.37
C ALA A 82 -6.17 0.32 -7.57
N ALA A 83 -6.05 -0.71 -6.73
CA ALA A 83 -6.96 -1.87 -6.76
C ALA A 83 -8.42 -1.48 -6.53
N ALA A 84 -8.69 -0.58 -5.57
CA ALA A 84 -10.04 -0.09 -5.31
C ALA A 84 -10.60 0.74 -6.47
N VAL A 85 -9.77 1.60 -7.10
CA VAL A 85 -10.16 2.37 -8.29
C VAL A 85 -10.44 1.45 -9.47
N ALA A 86 -9.59 0.46 -9.71
CA ALA A 86 -9.75 -0.52 -10.78
C ALA A 86 -11.06 -1.31 -10.61
N ALA A 87 -11.33 -1.82 -9.40
CA ALA A 87 -12.59 -2.49 -9.09
C ALA A 87 -13.81 -1.59 -9.38
N ARG A 88 -13.82 -0.35 -8.86
CA ARG A 88 -14.91 0.61 -9.12
C ARG A 88 -15.06 1.00 -10.59
N SER A 89 -14.00 0.89 -11.38
CA SER A 89 -14.03 1.24 -12.81
C SER A 89 -14.53 0.06 -13.64
N ALA A 90 -14.16 -1.17 -13.29
CA ALA A 90 -14.73 -2.38 -13.89
C ALA A 90 -16.25 -2.45 -13.68
N TYR A 91 -16.74 -2.13 -12.47
CA TYR A 91 -18.19 -2.03 -12.21
C TYR A 91 -18.89 -0.85 -12.90
N ARG A 92 -18.15 0.09 -13.50
CA ARG A 92 -18.70 1.23 -14.25
C ARG A 92 -18.75 1.01 -15.75
N GLN A 93 -18.14 -0.04 -16.29
CA GLN A 93 -18.36 -0.39 -17.70
C GLN A 93 -19.80 -0.84 -17.87
N LEU A 94 -20.63 0.05 -18.42
CA LEU A 94 -22.01 -0.23 -18.78
C LEU A 94 -22.02 -1.24 -19.95
N PRO A 95 -22.99 -2.16 -20.02
CA PRO A 95 -23.07 -3.12 -21.11
C PRO A 95 -23.19 -2.38 -22.45
N GLY A 96 -22.27 -2.61 -23.38
CA GLY A 96 -22.40 -2.17 -24.78
C GLY A 96 -21.39 -1.14 -25.31
N LEU A 97 -20.24 -0.95 -24.66
CA LEU A 97 -19.14 -0.18 -25.25
C LEU A 97 -17.81 -0.94 -25.10
N ASP A 98 -17.55 -1.79 -26.07
CA ASP A 98 -16.22 -2.32 -26.42
C ASP A 98 -15.65 -1.51 -27.60
#